data_AF-A0AAV4M2N9-F1
#
_entry.id   AF-A0AAV4M2N9-F1
#
_cell.length_a   1.000
_cell.length_b   1.000
_cell.length_c   1.000
_cell.angle_alpha   90.00
_cell.angle_beta   90.00
_cell.angle_gamma   90.00
#
_symmetry.space_group_name_H-M   'P 1'
#
loop_
_entity.id
_entity.type
_entity.pdbx_description
1 polymer ?
#
loop_
_entity_poly.entity_id
_entity_poly.type
_entity_poly.pdbx_seq_one_letter_code
_entity_poly.pdbx_strand_id
1 'polypeptide(L)'
;MWNRARVRTGSLQALAQLGRLSRRYKIEKVQRLSANFERACWRSVRCAEERAYHEKYAFLRHCVDVINFRRREGKERRIPLSNLAGSLASQFTGDNQAQLQRRVQSQIERLRRSLPACLADTDATRFETGQPEQSELLRYCLDHGLGRSDFESAVCTLGEIARLQQLQARLAEPPTTDGSDARGYLKRELLAMARAASAAARPS
;
A
#
# COMPACT_ATOMS: atom_id res chain seq x y z
N MET A 1 12.61 21.12 -21.53
CA MET A 1 13.96 20.77 -21.03
C MET A 1 14.03 20.92 -19.48
N TRP A 2 13.19 20.20 -18.72
CA TRP A 2 12.98 20.48 -17.28
C TRP A 2 13.60 19.48 -16.29
N ASN A 3 14.28 18.42 -16.76
CA ASN A 3 14.78 17.35 -15.88
C ASN A 3 16.30 17.34 -15.66
N ARG A 4 17.03 18.39 -16.06
CA ARG A 4 18.51 18.40 -16.01
C ARG A 4 19.12 18.86 -14.67
N ALA A 5 18.34 19.43 -13.75
CA ALA A 5 18.89 20.22 -12.65
C ALA A 5 19.17 19.46 -11.33
N ARG A 6 18.91 18.14 -11.22
CA ARG A 6 18.93 17.46 -9.89
C ARG A 6 19.56 16.06 -9.86
N VAL A 7 20.44 15.73 -10.80
CA VAL A 7 21.06 14.39 -10.79
C VAL A 7 22.47 14.47 -10.18
N ARG A 8 22.58 14.22 -8.87
CA ARG A 8 23.87 13.97 -8.17
C ARG A 8 24.43 12.56 -8.40
N THR A 9 23.86 11.82 -9.35
CA THR A 9 24.21 10.43 -9.67
C THR A 9 24.81 10.33 -11.07
N GLY A 10 25.60 9.28 -11.33
CA GLY A 10 26.28 9.10 -12.61
C GLY A 10 25.33 9.16 -13.81
N SER A 11 25.84 9.55 -14.99
CA SER A 11 25.07 9.78 -16.21
C SER A 11 24.14 8.61 -16.60
N LEU A 12 24.57 7.36 -16.38
CA LEU A 12 23.75 6.17 -16.61
C LEU A 12 22.57 6.05 -15.64
N GLN A 13 22.77 6.40 -14.37
CA GLN A 13 21.71 6.41 -13.36
C GLN A 13 20.70 7.54 -13.64
N ALA A 14 21.18 8.68 -14.15
CA ALA A 14 20.36 9.77 -14.68
C ALA A 14 19.40 9.28 -15.78
N LEU A 15 19.95 8.57 -16.79
CA LEU A 15 19.18 8.04 -17.91
C LEU A 15 18.19 6.97 -17.45
N ALA A 16 18.58 6.10 -16.52
CA ALA A 16 17.67 5.10 -15.94
C ALA A 16 16.52 5.75 -15.14
N GLN A 17 16.77 6.86 -14.44
CA GLN A 17 15.73 7.63 -13.76
C GLN A 17 14.81 8.33 -14.77
N LEU A 18 15.36 8.95 -15.81
CA LEU A 18 14.58 9.55 -16.90
C LEU A 18 13.67 8.52 -17.58
N GLY A 19 14.18 7.31 -17.85
CA GLY A 19 13.39 6.22 -18.42
C GLY A 19 12.26 5.74 -17.50
N ARG A 20 12.47 5.72 -16.19
CA ARG A 20 11.40 5.42 -15.22
C ARG A 20 10.32 6.50 -15.21
N LEU A 21 10.73 7.77 -15.21
CA LEU A 21 9.81 8.91 -15.24
C LEU A 21 9.02 8.97 -16.55
N SER A 22 9.66 8.73 -17.69
CA SER A 22 8.99 8.75 -19.00
C SER A 22 7.90 7.69 -19.10
N ARG A 23 8.15 6.47 -18.58
CA ARG A 23 7.15 5.40 -18.48
C ARG A 23 6.01 5.77 -17.53
N ARG A 24 6.32 6.35 -16.37
CA ARG A 24 5.31 6.77 -15.37
C ARG A 24 4.34 7.79 -15.93
N TYR A 25 4.86 8.81 -16.62
CA TYR A 25 4.05 9.84 -17.26
C TYR A 25 3.54 9.43 -18.65
N LYS A 26 3.80 8.20 -19.09
CA LYS A 26 3.37 7.62 -20.38
C LYS A 26 3.72 8.52 -21.58
N ILE A 27 4.86 9.23 -21.51
CA ILE A 27 5.25 10.25 -22.50
C ILE A 27 5.29 9.67 -23.91
N GLU A 28 5.90 8.50 -24.06
CA GLU A 28 6.02 7.81 -25.35
C GLU A 28 4.66 7.40 -25.94
N LYS A 29 3.73 6.94 -25.09
CA LYS A 29 2.36 6.61 -25.52
C LYS A 29 1.64 7.86 -26.01
N VAL A 30 1.77 8.97 -25.28
CA VAL A 30 1.16 10.26 -25.69
C VAL A 30 1.75 10.73 -27.01
N GLN A 31 3.07 10.68 -27.17
CA GLN A 31 3.76 11.07 -28.41
C GLN A 31 3.29 10.24 -29.61
N ARG A 32 3.19 8.91 -29.47
CA ARG A 32 2.69 8.02 -30.54
C ARG A 32 1.23 8.30 -30.88
N LEU A 33 0.37 8.53 -29.88
CA LEU A 33 -1.04 8.84 -30.09
C LEU A 33 -1.26 10.24 -30.67
N SER A 34 -0.34 11.19 -30.42
CA SER A 34 -0.40 12.53 -31.01
C SER A 34 0.17 12.60 -32.42
N ALA A 35 0.88 11.56 -32.89
CA ALA A 35 1.47 11.54 -34.22
C ALA A 35 0.40 11.50 -35.34
N ASN A 36 -0.77 10.95 -35.06
CA ASN A 36 -1.90 10.87 -35.98
C ASN A 36 -3.17 11.45 -35.34
N PHE A 37 -4.04 12.05 -36.15
CA PHE A 37 -5.34 12.50 -35.68
C PHE A 37 -6.29 11.31 -35.47
N GLU A 38 -6.83 11.17 -34.26
CA GLU A 38 -7.84 10.17 -33.90
C GLU A 38 -9.18 10.87 -33.63
N ARG A 39 -10.24 10.47 -34.34
CA ARG A 39 -11.60 10.99 -34.12
C ARG A 39 -12.09 10.63 -32.71
N ALA A 40 -12.92 11.47 -32.11
CA ALA A 40 -13.39 11.30 -30.73
C ALA A 40 -14.10 9.95 -30.48
N CYS A 41 -14.90 9.45 -31.43
CA CYS A 41 -15.54 8.14 -31.32
C CYS A 41 -14.52 7.00 -31.26
N TRP A 42 -13.47 7.03 -32.09
CA TRP A 42 -12.39 6.04 -32.08
C TRP A 42 -11.59 6.07 -30.78
N ARG A 43 -11.31 7.29 -30.26
CA ARG A 43 -10.67 7.48 -28.94
C ARG A 43 -11.46 6.81 -27.83
N SER A 44 -12.79 6.97 -27.84
CA SER A 44 -13.67 6.40 -26.82
C SER A 44 -13.66 4.87 -26.83
N VAL A 45 -13.70 4.27 -28.02
CA VAL A 45 -13.64 2.80 -28.21
C VAL A 45 -12.30 2.26 -27.73
N ARG A 46 -11.19 2.84 -28.19
CA ARG A 46 -9.85 2.42 -27.74
C ARG A 46 -9.68 2.52 -26.23
N CYS A 47 -10.15 3.61 -25.61
CA CYS A 47 -10.09 3.75 -24.15
C CYS A 47 -10.94 2.70 -23.41
N ALA A 48 -12.11 2.34 -23.94
CA ALA A 48 -12.96 1.30 -23.35
C ALA A 48 -12.32 -0.09 -23.48
N GLU A 49 -11.77 -0.41 -24.65
CA GLU A 49 -11.05 -1.66 -24.89
C GLU A 49 -9.80 -1.78 -24.01
N GLU A 50 -8.98 -0.72 -23.94
CA GLU A 50 -7.79 -0.69 -23.07
C GLU A 50 -8.14 -0.98 -21.61
N ARG A 51 -9.26 -0.45 -21.10
CA ARG A 51 -9.73 -0.74 -19.73
C ARG A 51 -10.10 -2.21 -19.56
N ALA A 52 -10.88 -2.77 -20.47
CA ALA A 52 -11.27 -4.18 -20.43
C ALA A 52 -10.05 -5.11 -20.51
N TYR A 53 -9.03 -4.78 -21.31
CA TYR A 53 -7.80 -5.55 -21.38
C TYR A 53 -6.98 -5.45 -20.08
N HIS A 54 -6.92 -4.28 -19.46
CA HIS A 54 -6.22 -4.12 -18.18
C HIS A 54 -6.85 -4.94 -17.05
N GLU A 55 -8.18 -5.02 -17.00
CA GLU A 55 -8.90 -5.86 -16.03
C GLU A 55 -8.60 -7.34 -16.25
N LYS A 56 -8.69 -7.83 -17.50
CA LYS A 56 -8.35 -9.21 -17.85
C LYS A 56 -6.90 -9.54 -17.49
N TYR A 57 -5.96 -8.65 -17.80
CA TYR A 57 -4.55 -8.84 -17.49
C TYR A 57 -4.29 -8.84 -15.97
N ALA A 58 -4.96 -7.96 -15.21
CA ALA A 58 -4.85 -7.93 -13.76
C ALA A 58 -5.37 -9.22 -13.13
N PHE A 59 -6.48 -9.76 -13.63
CA PHE A 59 -7.00 -11.06 -13.22
C PHE A 59 -6.01 -12.19 -13.52
N LEU A 60 -5.48 -12.28 -14.75
CA LEU A 60 -4.51 -13.30 -15.11
C LEU A 60 -3.24 -13.22 -14.26
N ARG A 61 -2.74 -12.00 -14.02
CA ARG A 61 -1.61 -11.77 -13.13
C ARG A 61 -1.89 -12.26 -11.71
N HIS A 62 -3.07 -11.96 -11.18
CA HIS A 62 -3.50 -12.46 -9.88
C HIS A 62 -3.51 -13.99 -9.83
N CYS A 63 -4.05 -14.67 -10.85
CA CYS A 63 -4.02 -16.13 -10.92
C CYS A 63 -2.59 -16.69 -10.90
N VAL A 64 -1.68 -16.08 -11.67
CA VAL A 64 -0.27 -16.48 -11.69
C VAL A 64 0.39 -16.25 -10.33
N ASP A 65 0.13 -15.11 -9.68
CA ASP A 65 0.65 -14.80 -8.35
C ASP A 65 0.15 -15.81 -7.31
N VAL A 66 -1.12 -16.21 -7.37
CA VAL A 66 -1.71 -17.27 -6.52
C VAL A 66 -1.08 -18.63 -6.78
N ILE A 67 -0.86 -19.00 -8.04
CA ILE A 67 -0.19 -20.26 -8.39
C ILE A 67 1.24 -20.26 -7.84
N ASN A 68 1.99 -19.18 -8.04
CA ASN A 68 3.36 -19.05 -7.55
C ASN A 68 3.42 -19.05 -6.02
N PHE A 69 2.46 -18.39 -5.37
CA PHE A 69 2.31 -18.41 -3.92
C PHE A 69 2.09 -19.85 -3.42
N ARG A 70 1.11 -20.57 -3.98
CA ARG A 70 0.84 -21.97 -3.61
C ARG A 70 1.99 -22.92 -3.93
N ARG A 71 2.75 -22.65 -4.99
CA ARG A 71 3.94 -23.42 -5.36
C ARG A 71 5.07 -23.23 -4.35
N ARG A 72 5.21 -22.02 -3.79
CA ARG A 72 6.22 -21.68 -2.78
C ARG A 72 5.85 -22.22 -1.40
N GLU A 73 4.58 -22.19 -1.02
CA GLU A 73 4.12 -22.59 0.33
C GLU A 73 3.79 -24.08 0.48
N GLY A 74 4.01 -24.91 -0.55
CA GLY A 74 3.98 -26.37 -0.42
C GLY A 74 2.72 -26.94 0.24
N LYS A 75 1.58 -26.99 -0.46
CA LYS A 75 0.36 -27.77 -0.13
C LYS A 75 -0.24 -27.67 1.30
N GLU A 76 0.27 -26.84 2.21
CA GLU A 76 -0.43 -26.56 3.45
C GLU A 76 -1.55 -25.54 3.15
N ARG A 77 -2.80 -25.90 3.44
CA ARG A 77 -3.93 -24.95 3.49
C ARG A 77 -3.68 -23.96 4.62
N ARG A 78 -2.81 -22.97 4.40
CA ARG A 78 -2.79 -21.77 5.22
C ARG A 78 -3.75 -20.78 4.61
N ILE A 79 -4.78 -20.43 5.35
CA ILE A 79 -5.70 -19.36 4.98
C ILE A 79 -4.83 -18.11 4.78
N PRO A 80 -4.79 -17.49 3.59
CA PRO A 80 -3.98 -16.32 3.36
C PRO A 80 -4.49 -15.23 4.30
N LEU A 81 -3.70 -14.93 5.33
CA LEU A 81 -3.94 -13.81 6.24
C LEU A 81 -4.15 -12.57 5.37
N SER A 82 -5.22 -11.81 5.62
CA SER A 82 -5.50 -10.64 4.82
C SER A 82 -4.33 -9.66 5.00
N ASN A 83 -3.65 -9.31 3.91
CA ASN A 83 -2.56 -8.32 3.96
C ASN A 83 -3.13 -6.89 3.96
N LEU A 84 -4.17 -6.66 4.78
CA LEU A 84 -4.86 -5.39 4.88
C LEU A 84 -3.90 -4.29 5.36
N ALA A 85 -3.03 -4.62 6.33
CA ALA A 85 -1.99 -3.71 6.80
C ALA A 85 -1.05 -3.27 5.66
N GLY A 86 -0.59 -4.20 4.81
CA GLY A 86 0.22 -3.87 3.63
C GLY A 86 -0.54 -3.03 2.60
N SER A 87 -1.82 -3.33 2.37
CA SER A 87 -2.68 -2.53 1.49
C SER A 87 -2.86 -1.11 2.02
N LEU A 88 -3.10 -0.93 3.32
CA LEU A 88 -3.25 0.40 3.93
C LEU A 88 -1.93 1.16 3.94
N ALA A 89 -0.82 0.50 4.21
CA ALA A 89 0.51 1.11 4.13
C ALA A 89 0.81 1.64 2.72
N SER A 90 0.43 0.91 1.67
CA SER A 90 0.62 1.37 0.28
C SER A 90 -0.22 2.60 -0.10
N GLN A 91 -1.27 2.91 0.66
CA GLN A 91 -2.12 4.08 0.47
C GLN A 91 -1.55 5.33 1.17
N PHE A 92 -0.47 5.21 1.93
CA PHE A 92 0.14 6.36 2.61
C PHE A 92 0.79 7.32 1.60
N THR A 93 0.36 8.57 1.63
CA THR A 93 0.85 9.65 0.75
C THR A 93 1.58 10.76 1.50
N GLY A 94 1.84 10.59 2.80
CA GLY A 94 2.36 11.64 3.69
C GLY A 94 1.26 12.57 4.22
N ASP A 95 0.44 13.11 3.32
CA ASP A 95 -0.61 14.10 3.66
C ASP A 95 -1.86 13.49 4.30
N ASN A 96 -2.04 12.17 4.21
CA ASN A 96 -3.24 11.47 4.65
C ASN A 96 -3.08 10.75 5.99
N GLN A 97 -2.02 11.04 6.76
CA GLN A 97 -1.69 10.39 8.03
C GLN A 97 -2.90 10.31 8.98
N ALA A 98 -3.57 11.42 9.26
CA ALA A 98 -4.73 11.44 10.17
C ALA A 98 -5.93 10.62 9.65
N GLN A 99 -6.18 10.63 8.34
CA GLN A 99 -7.25 9.84 7.73
C GLN A 99 -6.93 8.34 7.78
N LEU A 100 -5.67 7.99 7.54
CA LEU A 100 -5.19 6.61 7.52
C LEU A 100 -5.14 6.03 8.94
N GLN A 101 -4.73 6.81 9.93
CA GLN A 101 -4.81 6.46 11.36
C GLN A 101 -6.25 6.15 11.78
N ARG A 102 -7.23 7.01 11.46
CA ARG A 102 -8.64 6.74 11.76
C ARG A 102 -9.15 5.46 11.09
N ARG A 103 -8.75 5.21 9.85
CA ARG A 103 -9.12 3.98 9.14
C ARG A 103 -8.52 2.75 9.79
N VAL A 104 -7.23 2.77 10.12
CA VAL A 104 -6.55 1.69 10.84
C VAL A 104 -7.24 1.43 12.18
N GLN A 105 -7.54 2.48 12.95
CA GLN A 105 -8.20 2.36 14.25
C GLN A 105 -9.63 1.79 14.13
N SER A 106 -10.41 2.25 13.16
CA SER A 106 -11.75 1.69 12.91
C SER A 106 -11.72 0.20 12.52
N GLN A 107 -10.67 -0.25 11.81
CA GLN A 107 -10.50 -1.65 11.45
C GLN A 107 -10.06 -2.50 12.65
N ILE A 108 -9.17 -1.98 13.50
CA ILE A 108 -8.80 -2.64 14.76
C ILE A 108 -10.04 -2.84 15.63
N GLU A 109 -10.87 -1.82 15.81
CA GLU A 109 -12.12 -1.92 16.59
C GLU A 109 -13.08 -2.95 16.00
N ARG A 110 -13.25 -2.97 14.68
CA ARG A 110 -14.09 -3.95 13.99
C ARG A 110 -13.60 -5.38 14.24
N LEU A 111 -12.30 -5.62 14.11
CA LEU A 111 -11.70 -6.93 14.33
C LEU A 111 -11.79 -7.36 15.80
N ARG A 112 -11.64 -6.43 16.74
CA ARG A 112 -11.84 -6.70 18.17
C ARG A 112 -13.27 -7.10 18.50
N ARG A 113 -14.27 -6.50 17.86
CA ARG A 113 -15.69 -6.90 18.04
C ARG A 113 -16.02 -8.26 17.46
N SER A 114 -15.25 -8.74 16.48
CA SER A 114 -15.42 -10.09 15.93
C SER A 114 -14.68 -11.17 16.72
N LEU A 115 -13.85 -10.80 17.70
CA LEU A 115 -13.17 -11.76 18.55
C LEU A 115 -14.14 -12.41 19.54
N PRO A 116 -13.92 -13.69 19.88
CA PRO A 116 -14.59 -14.34 21.01
C PRO A 116 -14.33 -13.57 22.31
N ALA A 117 -15.30 -13.54 23.22
CA ALA A 117 -15.20 -12.78 24.48
C ALA A 117 -13.98 -13.17 25.33
N CYS A 118 -13.57 -14.44 25.32
CA CYS A 118 -12.37 -14.92 26.01
C CYS A 118 -11.06 -14.38 25.42
N LEU A 119 -11.08 -13.83 24.20
CA LEU A 119 -9.90 -13.31 23.50
C LEU A 119 -9.96 -11.79 23.25
N ALA A 120 -10.99 -11.10 23.76
CA ALA A 120 -11.17 -9.66 23.53
C ALA A 120 -10.07 -8.81 24.18
N ASP A 121 -9.57 -9.25 25.34
CA ASP A 121 -8.58 -8.56 26.15
C ASP A 121 -7.14 -9.09 25.94
N THR A 122 -6.95 -10.04 25.02
CA THR A 122 -5.63 -10.62 24.79
C THR A 122 -4.72 -9.64 24.03
N ASP A 123 -3.46 -9.55 24.48
CA ASP A 123 -2.44 -8.72 23.82
C ASP A 123 -2.10 -9.28 22.43
N ALA A 124 -2.66 -8.65 21.40
CA ALA A 124 -2.43 -9.03 20.01
C ALA A 124 -0.95 -8.96 19.58
N THR A 125 -0.15 -8.10 20.22
CA THR A 125 1.29 -7.93 19.94
C THR A 125 2.14 -9.16 20.23
N ARG A 126 1.61 -10.13 21.00
CA ARG A 126 2.30 -11.41 21.29
C ARG A 126 2.20 -12.41 20.13
N PHE A 127 1.34 -12.14 19.15
CA PHE A 127 1.11 -13.02 18.00
C PHE A 127 1.97 -12.61 16.80
N GLU A 128 3.29 -12.68 16.97
CA GLU A 128 4.23 -12.78 15.85
C GLU A 128 4.63 -14.25 15.65
N THR A 129 4.70 -14.66 14.39
CA THR A 129 4.80 -16.06 13.92
C THR A 129 5.73 -16.95 14.75
N GLY A 130 5.17 -18.01 15.38
CA GLY A 130 5.92 -19.22 15.78
C GLY A 130 6.22 -19.44 17.27
N GLN A 131 5.47 -18.85 18.20
CA GLN A 131 5.76 -18.97 19.64
C GLN A 131 5.01 -20.11 20.38
N PRO A 132 5.61 -20.66 21.46
CA PRO A 132 5.06 -21.76 22.28
C PRO A 132 3.77 -21.42 23.05
N GLU A 133 3.44 -20.13 23.21
CA GLU A 133 2.26 -19.64 23.94
C GLU A 133 0.92 -19.98 23.27
N GLN A 134 0.93 -20.36 21.99
CA GLN A 134 -0.29 -20.76 21.28
C GLN A 134 -0.95 -22.01 21.88
N SER A 135 -0.16 -22.88 22.50
CA SER A 135 -0.66 -24.12 23.11
C SER A 135 -1.43 -23.87 24.42
N GLU A 136 -1.00 -22.89 25.22
CA GLU A 136 -1.66 -22.48 26.46
C GLU A 136 -2.96 -21.71 26.16
N LEU A 137 -2.92 -20.83 25.16
CA LEU A 137 -4.10 -20.13 24.65
C LEU A 137 -5.13 -21.09 24.05
N LEU A 138 -4.68 -22.14 23.35
CA LEU A 138 -5.57 -23.17 22.84
C LEU A 138 -6.26 -23.93 23.97
N ARG A 139 -5.54 -24.26 25.06
CA ARG A 139 -6.15 -24.87 26.25
C ARG A 139 -7.16 -23.93 26.90
N TYR A 140 -6.80 -22.67 27.10
CA TYR A 140 -7.70 -21.65 27.66
C TYR A 140 -8.98 -21.48 26.80
N CYS A 141 -8.86 -21.46 25.47
CA CYS A 141 -10.02 -21.33 24.58
C CYS A 141 -10.90 -22.59 24.58
N LEU A 142 -10.30 -23.78 24.64
CA LEU A 142 -11.04 -25.04 24.77
C LEU A 142 -11.82 -25.11 26.09
N ASP A 143 -11.22 -24.64 27.19
CA ASP A 143 -11.87 -24.59 28.51
C ASP A 143 -13.08 -23.63 28.52
N HIS A 144 -13.10 -22.64 27.62
CA HIS A 144 -14.21 -21.71 27.42
C HIS A 144 -15.18 -22.13 26.29
N GLY A 145 -15.05 -23.37 25.79
CA GLY A 145 -15.98 -23.98 24.84
C GLY A 145 -15.79 -23.57 23.38
N LEU A 146 -14.65 -22.99 23.00
CA LEU A 146 -14.37 -22.68 21.60
C LEU A 146 -13.93 -23.90 20.80
N GLY A 147 -14.52 -24.05 19.62
CA GLY A 147 -14.07 -25.03 18.64
C GLY A 147 -12.66 -24.72 18.13
N ARG A 148 -11.93 -25.76 17.73
CA ARG A 148 -10.57 -25.63 17.17
C ARG A 148 -10.52 -24.77 15.90
N SER A 149 -11.58 -24.81 15.08
CA SER A 149 -11.74 -23.95 13.89
C SER A 149 -11.87 -22.47 14.27
N ASP A 150 -12.60 -22.18 15.34
CA ASP A 150 -12.89 -20.81 15.77
C ASP A 150 -11.65 -20.21 16.46
N PHE A 151 -10.87 -21.04 17.16
CA PHE A 151 -9.55 -20.67 17.67
C PHE A 151 -8.59 -20.30 16.54
N GLU A 152 -8.48 -21.11 15.49
CA GLU A 152 -7.61 -20.81 14.34
C GLU A 152 -8.00 -19.48 13.67
N SER A 153 -9.31 -19.23 13.51
CA SER A 153 -9.82 -17.95 13.00
C SER A 153 -9.48 -16.79 13.95
N ALA A 154 -9.65 -16.97 15.26
CA ALA A 154 -9.36 -15.94 16.25
C ALA A 154 -7.86 -15.58 16.30
N VAL A 155 -6.97 -16.57 16.27
CA VAL A 155 -5.52 -16.37 16.18
C VAL A 155 -5.14 -15.61 14.90
N CYS A 156 -5.77 -15.92 13.77
CA CYS A 156 -5.55 -15.17 12.54
C CYS A 156 -5.95 -13.69 12.70
N THR A 157 -7.12 -13.43 13.30
CA THR A 157 -7.57 -12.04 13.55
C THR A 157 -6.68 -11.29 14.53
N LEU A 158 -6.17 -11.95 15.57
CA LEU A 158 -5.20 -11.36 16.50
C LEU A 158 -3.89 -10.99 15.79
N GLY A 159 -3.37 -11.86 14.92
CA GLY A 159 -2.19 -11.57 14.11
C GLY A 159 -2.38 -10.46 13.07
N GLU A 160 -3.62 -10.18 12.65
CA GLU A 160 -3.95 -9.02 11.81
C GLU A 160 -4.03 -7.73 12.64
N ILE A 161 -4.63 -7.78 13.84
CA ILE A 161 -4.67 -6.65 14.78
C ILE A 161 -3.24 -6.22 15.13
N ALA A 162 -2.34 -7.17 15.42
CA ALA A 162 -0.93 -6.90 15.71
C ALA A 162 -0.25 -6.09 14.60
N ARG A 163 -0.44 -6.49 13.35
CA ARG A 163 0.13 -5.80 12.17
C ARG A 163 -0.48 -4.41 11.97
N LEU A 164 -1.76 -4.23 12.23
CA LEU A 164 -2.42 -2.93 12.18
C LEU A 164 -1.94 -1.99 13.30
N GLN A 165 -1.72 -2.52 14.50
CA GLN A 165 -1.14 -1.77 15.62
C GLN A 165 0.30 -1.34 15.32
N GLN A 166 1.10 -2.23 14.71
CA GLN A 166 2.46 -1.88 14.27
C GLN A 166 2.44 -0.78 13.19
N LEU A 167 1.50 -0.84 12.23
CA LEU A 167 1.30 0.23 11.26
C LEU A 167 0.87 1.53 11.93
N GLN A 168 -0.02 1.48 12.92
CA GLN A 168 -0.47 2.64 13.68
C GLN A 168 0.70 3.30 14.43
N ALA A 169 1.59 2.51 15.06
CA ALA A 169 2.79 3.01 15.72
C ALA A 169 3.73 3.71 14.70
N ARG A 170 3.99 3.08 13.55
CA ARG A 170 4.79 3.69 12.47
C ARG A 170 4.19 4.97 11.90
N LEU A 171 2.86 5.06 11.86
CA LEU A 171 2.15 6.27 11.46
C LEU A 171 2.12 7.33 12.56
N ALA A 172 2.40 6.99 13.81
CA ALA A 172 2.40 7.92 14.94
C ALA A 172 3.79 8.52 15.20
N GLU A 173 4.86 7.86 14.75
CA GLU A 173 6.21 8.41 14.78
C GLU A 173 6.27 9.73 13.98
N PRO A 174 6.72 10.85 14.58
CA PRO A 174 6.98 12.06 13.82
C PRO A 174 8.06 11.76 12.77
N PRO A 175 8.00 12.35 11.56
CA PRO A 175 9.07 12.17 10.58
C PRO A 175 10.36 12.63 11.24
N THR A 176 11.31 11.70 11.41
CA THR A 176 12.61 11.97 12.01
C THR A 176 13.24 13.18 11.32
N THR A 177 13.45 14.24 12.09
CA THR A 177 14.12 15.48 11.69
C THR A 177 15.63 15.31 11.63
N ASP A 178 16.12 14.13 11.27
CA ASP A 178 17.55 13.88 11.06
C ASP A 178 17.80 13.83 9.56
N GLY A 179 18.02 15.02 9.01
CA GLY A 179 18.30 15.25 7.59
C GLY A 179 17.37 16.30 7.03
N SER A 180 17.74 17.57 7.19
CA SER A 180 17.06 18.76 6.68
C SER A 180 16.83 18.81 5.16
N ASP A 181 17.17 17.75 4.42
CA ASP A 181 17.04 17.64 2.97
C ASP A 181 16.06 16.54 2.51
N ALA A 182 15.42 15.81 3.43
CA ALA A 182 14.50 14.69 3.11
C ALA A 182 13.01 15.03 3.21
N ARG A 183 12.63 16.27 3.55
CA ARG A 183 11.24 16.72 3.44
C ARG A 183 10.91 16.93 1.97
N GLY A 184 10.32 15.92 1.33
CA GLY A 184 9.61 16.12 0.08
C GLY A 184 8.58 17.24 0.29
N TYR A 185 8.66 18.28 -0.54
CA TYR A 185 7.76 19.43 -0.44
C TYR A 185 6.31 18.98 -0.54
N LEU A 186 5.48 19.44 0.39
CA LEU A 186 4.05 19.21 0.36
C LEU A 186 3.48 19.87 -0.90
N LYS A 187 2.39 19.34 -1.47
CA LYS A 187 1.77 19.93 -2.68
C LYS A 187 1.46 21.42 -2.51
N ARG A 188 1.04 21.82 -1.31
CA ARG A 188 0.80 23.23 -0.96
C ARG A 188 2.07 24.08 -1.04
N GLU A 189 3.21 23.53 -0.63
CA GLU A 189 4.51 24.20 -0.66
C GLU A 189 5.01 24.31 -2.10
N LEU A 190 4.88 23.23 -2.89
CA LEU A 190 5.19 23.27 -4.32
C LEU A 190 4.32 24.26 -5.09
N LEU A 191 3.02 24.36 -4.76
CA LEU A 191 2.12 25.33 -5.36
C LEU A 191 2.45 26.77 -4.94
N ALA A 192 2.84 26.98 -3.67
CA ALA A 192 3.30 28.28 -3.20
C ALA A 192 4.61 28.70 -3.89
N MET A 193 5.57 27.77 -4.03
CA MET A 193 6.82 27.99 -4.74
C MET A 193 6.58 28.26 -6.23
N ALA A 194 5.67 27.53 -6.88
CA ALA A 194 5.32 27.76 -8.28
C ALA A 194 4.66 29.13 -8.50
N ARG A 195 3.79 29.56 -7.56
CA ARG A 195 3.18 30.90 -7.58
C ARG A 195 4.23 31.99 -7.37
N ALA A 196 5.12 31.83 -6.40
CA ALA A 196 6.21 32.76 -6.15
C ALA A 196 7.17 32.87 -7.35
N ALA A 197 7.53 31.75 -7.97
CA ALA A 197 8.35 31.72 -9.18
C ALA A 197 7.64 32.39 -10.38
N SER A 198 6.32 32.21 -10.52
CA SER A 198 5.54 32.86 -11.58
C SER A 198 5.38 34.38 -11.37
N ALA A 199 5.38 34.84 -10.12
CA ALA A 199 5.35 36.27 -9.79
C ALA A 199 6.71 36.93 -10.06
N ALA A 200 7.81 36.24 -9.78
CA ALA A 200 9.16 36.73 -10.06
C ALA A 200 9.52 36.75 -11.57
N ALA A 201 8.80 35.99 -12.41
CA ALA A 201 9.04 35.88 -13.84
C ALA A 201 8.23 36.87 -14.70
N ARG A 202 7.45 37.79 -14.10
CA ARG A 202 6.81 38.88 -14.83
C ARG A 202 7.78 40.07 -14.92
N PRO A 203 8.31 40.42 -16.11
CA PRO A 203 9.07 41.65 -16.26
C PRO A 203 8.11 42.84 -16.08
N SER A 204 8.59 43.85 -15.35
CA SER A 204 8.06 45.22 -15.34
C SER A 204 8.13 45.85 -16.73
#